data_AF-A0A227J3H4-F1
#
_entry.id   AF-A0A227J3H4-F1
#
_cell.length_a   1.000
_cell.length_b   1.000
_cell.length_c   1.000
_cell.angle_alpha   90.00
_cell.angle_beta   90.00
_cell.angle_gamma   90.00
#
_symmetry.space_group_name_H-M   'P 1'
#
loop_
_entity.id
_entity.type
_entity.pdbx_description
1 polymer ?
#
loop_
_entity_poly.entity_id
_entity_poly.type
_entity_poly.pdbx_seq_one_letter_code
_entity_poly.pdbx_strand_id
1 'polypeptide(L)'
;MADSWIYGGATVGQSDYKGETDTSYSVHVGTGILPIIGIEAGVTQHGEFNVNGQDTKLTSYYAALKPSIDFGPLHVYAKGGIHQWDKKVKG
;
A
#
# COMPACT_ATOMS: atom_id res chain seq x y z
N MET A 1 -20.56 16.77 12.10
CA MET A 1 -19.75 16.69 10.87
C MET A 1 -18.37 16.24 11.31
N ALA A 2 -17.95 15.03 10.94
CA ALA A 2 -16.65 14.52 11.36
C ALA A 2 -15.57 15.24 10.55
N ASP A 3 -14.73 15.97 11.27
CA ASP A 3 -13.57 16.69 10.76
C ASP A 3 -12.60 15.70 10.11
N SER A 4 -12.12 16.00 8.91
CA SER A 4 -11.25 15.12 8.13
C SER A 4 -9.98 14.77 8.89
N TRP A 5 -9.90 13.56 9.43
CA TRP A 5 -8.69 13.09 10.07
C TRP A 5 -7.72 12.53 9.01
N ILE A 6 -6.50 13.09 8.98
CA ILE A 6 -5.38 12.48 8.26
C ILE A 6 -4.92 11.29 9.08
N TYR A 7 -4.81 10.13 8.44
CA TYR A 7 -4.23 8.94 9.02
C TYR A 7 -3.04 8.48 8.17
N GLY A 8 -2.02 7.98 8.84
CA GLY A 8 -0.84 7.42 8.19
C GLY A 8 -0.47 6.11 8.86
N GLY A 9 0.05 5.18 8.07
CA GLY A 9 0.46 3.87 8.54
C GLY A 9 1.70 3.39 7.80
N ALA A 10 2.51 2.62 8.51
CA ALA A 10 3.56 1.82 7.91
C ALA A 10 3.23 0.35 8.18
N THR A 11 3.48 -0.50 7.19
CA THR A 11 3.32 -1.95 7.32
C THR A 11 4.58 -2.62 6.80
N VAL A 12 5.02 -3.65 7.52
CA VAL A 12 6.09 -4.54 7.09
C VAL A 12 5.49 -5.90 6.79
N GLY A 13 5.97 -6.54 5.75
CA GLY A 13 5.51 -7.85 5.32
C GLY A 13 6.62 -8.58 4.58
N GLN A 14 6.23 -9.67 3.94
CA GLN A 14 7.14 -10.50 3.16
C GLN A 14 6.58 -10.55 1.73
N SER A 15 7.43 -10.31 0.73
CA SER A 15 7.09 -10.51 -0.68
C SER A 15 7.86 -11.70 -1.22
N ASP A 16 7.17 -12.51 -2.02
CA ASP A 16 7.79 -13.53 -2.86
C ASP A 16 7.81 -13.04 -4.30
N TYR A 17 8.98 -13.06 -4.94
CA TYR A 17 9.14 -12.79 -6.35
C TYR A 17 10.06 -13.83 -7.00
N LYS A 18 9.48 -14.67 -7.87
CA LYS A 18 10.21 -15.73 -8.61
C LYS A 18 10.96 -16.72 -7.70
N GLY A 19 10.43 -17.03 -6.53
CA GLY A 19 11.04 -17.96 -5.58
C GLY A 19 12.12 -17.36 -4.69
N GLU A 20 12.34 -16.05 -4.79
CA GLU A 20 13.13 -15.30 -3.81
C GLU A 20 12.19 -14.52 -2.90
N THR A 21 12.40 -14.67 -1.60
CA THR A 21 11.55 -14.08 -0.57
C THR A 21 12.32 -12.95 0.10
N ASP A 22 11.76 -11.75 0.10
CA ASP A 22 12.37 -10.57 0.73
C ASP A 22 11.37 -9.80 1.60
N THR A 23 11.88 -8.93 2.47
CA THR A 23 11.09 -8.10 3.37
C THR A 23 10.55 -6.89 2.63
N SER A 24 9.24 -6.70 2.70
CA SER A 24 8.55 -5.57 2.09
C SER A 24 8.15 -4.55 3.12
N TYR A 25 8.34 -3.28 2.79
CA TYR A 25 7.96 -2.15 3.61
C TYR A 25 7.01 -1.28 2.80
N SER A 26 5.84 -0.99 3.35
CA SER A 26 4.90 -0.06 2.74
C SER A 26 4.51 1.04 3.71
N VAL A 27 4.45 2.25 3.18
CA VAL A 27 3.97 3.41 3.91
C VAL A 27 2.77 3.97 3.14
N HIS A 28 1.74 4.34 3.88
CA HIS A 28 0.53 4.89 3.31
C HIS A 28 0.00 6.05 4.14
N VAL A 29 -0.65 6.95 3.46
CA VAL A 29 -1.28 8.14 4.00
C VAL A 29 -2.66 8.24 3.37
N GLY A 30 -3.65 8.45 4.21
CA GLY A 30 -5.02 8.65 3.79
C GLY A 30 -5.70 9.76 4.57
N THR A 31 -6.83 10.19 4.03
CA THR A 31 -7.70 11.19 4.63
C THR A 31 -9.14 10.75 4.49
N GLY A 32 -9.91 10.93 5.57
CA GLY A 32 -11.37 10.77 5.55
C GLY A 32 -12.02 12.04 4.99
N ILE A 33 -12.45 12.01 3.73
CA ILE A 33 -13.03 13.21 3.07
C ILE A 33 -14.54 13.30 3.31
N LEU A 34 -15.20 12.15 3.52
CA LEU A 34 -16.62 12.03 3.83
C LEU A 34 -16.83 11.02 4.97
N PRO A 35 -17.95 11.08 5.71
CA PRO A 35 -18.23 10.16 6.82
C PRO A 35 -18.19 8.67 6.44
N ILE A 36 -18.25 8.35 5.14
CA ILE A 36 -18.24 6.98 4.62
C ILE A 36 -17.13 6.70 3.58
N ILE A 37 -16.38 7.72 3.13
CA ILE A 37 -15.39 7.56 2.05
C ILE A 37 -14.08 8.23 2.46
N GLY A 38 -13.01 7.44 2.53
CA GLY A 38 -11.63 7.91 2.61
C GLY A 38 -10.90 7.77 1.26
N ILE A 39 -9.83 8.54 1.11
CA ILE A 39 -8.84 8.36 0.04
C ILE A 39 -7.52 7.98 0.70
N GLU A 40 -6.82 7.02 0.13
CA GLU A 40 -5.53 6.53 0.61
C GLU A 40 -4.55 6.45 -0.56
N ALA A 41 -3.32 6.90 -0.35
CA ALA A 41 -2.22 6.69 -1.26
C ALA A 41 -1.04 6.11 -0.49
N GLY A 42 -0.25 5.26 -1.13
CA GLY A 42 0.91 4.67 -0.49
C GLY A 42 1.96 4.22 -1.48
N VAL A 43 3.14 3.99 -0.93
CA VAL A 43 4.28 3.43 -1.64
C VAL A 43 4.73 2.17 -0.90
N THR A 44 4.98 1.11 -1.65
CA THR A 44 5.50 -0.15 -1.14
C THR A 44 6.83 -0.43 -1.79
N GLN A 45 7.87 -0.57 -0.97
CA GLN A 45 9.14 -1.13 -1.35
C GLN A 45 9.04 -2.65 -1.13
N HIS A 46 9.06 -3.43 -2.20
CA HIS A 46 8.89 -4.87 -2.08
C HIS A 46 10.18 -5.61 -1.70
N GLY A 47 11.34 -4.98 -1.89
CA GLY A 47 12.65 -5.57 -1.62
C GLY A 47 13.64 -5.33 -2.76
N GLU A 48 14.86 -5.81 -2.56
CA GLU A 48 15.90 -5.92 -3.59
C GLU A 48 16.06 -7.40 -3.92
N PHE A 49 15.64 -7.79 -5.13
CA PHE A 49 15.69 -9.17 -5.58
C PHE A 49 16.88 -9.36 -6.52
N ASN A 50 17.74 -10.34 -6.26
CA ASN A 50 18.85 -10.69 -7.14
C ASN A 50 18.39 -11.72 -8.17
N VAL A 51 17.75 -11.24 -9.24
CA VAL A 51 17.28 -12.11 -10.32
C VAL A 51 18.35 -12.17 -11.40
N ASN A 52 19.01 -13.33 -11.52
CA ASN A 52 19.96 -13.61 -12.61
C ASN A 52 21.23 -12.73 -12.60
N GLY A 53 21.73 -12.37 -11.41
CA GLY A 53 22.94 -11.56 -11.21
C GLY A 53 22.75 -10.05 -11.37
N GLN A 54 21.50 -9.57 -11.42
CA GLN A 54 21.17 -8.15 -11.49
C GLN A 54 20.28 -7.73 -10.32
N ASP A 55 20.66 -6.66 -9.64
CA ASP A 55 19.89 -6.10 -8.53
C ASP A 55 18.62 -5.44 -9.08
N THR A 56 17.49 -6.09 -8.83
CA THR A 56 16.17 -5.63 -9.24
C THR A 56 15.46 -5.02 -8.04
N LYS A 57 15.28 -3.71 -8.06
CA LYS A 57 14.48 -3.01 -7.06
C LYS A 57 13.03 -2.91 -7.53
N LEU A 58 12.12 -3.47 -6.75
CA LEU A 58 10.69 -3.44 -7.05
C LEU A 58 9.98 -2.44 -6.11
N THR A 59 9.41 -1.40 -6.70
CA THR A 59 8.66 -0.37 -5.96
C THR A 59 7.26 -0.27 -6.56
N SER A 60 6.25 -0.18 -5.71
CA SER A 60 4.88 0.03 -6.16
C SER A 60 4.27 1.24 -5.50
N TYR A 61 3.37 1.89 -6.24
CA TYR A 61 2.62 3.04 -5.79
C TYR A 61 1.15 2.73 -5.97
N TYR A 62 0.32 3.06 -4.98
CA TYR A 62 -1.11 2.89 -5.08
C TYR A 62 -1.86 4.14 -4.68
N ALA A 63 -3.05 4.28 -5.27
CA ALA A 63 -4.04 5.25 -4.87
C ALA A 63 -5.39 4.54 -4.84
N ALA A 64 -6.06 4.57 -3.69
CA ALA A 64 -7.28 3.83 -3.43
C ALA A 64 -8.32 4.70 -2.72
N LEU A 65 -9.58 4.41 -3.05
CA LEU A 65 -10.73 4.84 -2.29
C LEU A 65 -11.04 3.78 -1.24
N LYS A 66 -11.33 4.25 -0.02
CA LYS A 66 -11.64 3.40 1.12
C LYS A 66 -13.06 3.71 1.62
N PRO A 67 -14.11 3.13 1.01
CA PRO A 67 -15.45 3.20 1.59
C PRO A 67 -15.50 2.39 2.90
N SER A 68 -16.16 2.93 3.92
CA SER A 68 -16.31 2.30 5.24
C SER A 68 -17.73 2.35 5.76
N ILE A 69 -18.11 1.33 6.51
CA ILE A 69 -19.40 1.21 7.20
C ILE A 69 -19.18 0.67 8.62
N ASP A 70 -19.81 1.34 9.58
CA ASP A 70 -19.77 0.99 11.00
C ASP A 70 -20.97 0.10 11.38
N PHE A 71 -20.70 -1.12 11.83
CA PHE A 71 -21.68 -2.03 12.42
C PHE A 71 -21.47 -2.09 13.94
N GLY A 72 -21.94 -1.06 14.66
CA GLY A 72 -21.75 -0.97 16.11
C GLY A 72 -20.26 -0.93 16.48
N PRO A 73 -19.69 -1.99 17.11
CA PRO A 73 -18.25 -2.05 17.42
C PRO A 73 -17.36 -2.51 16.25
N LEU A 74 -17.93 -2.98 15.13
CA LEU A 74 -17.18 -3.50 13.99
C LEU A 74 -17.09 -2.46 12.87
N HIS A 75 -15.88 -1.98 12.57
CA HIS A 75 -15.62 -1.09 11.44
C HIS A 75 -15.18 -1.89 10.21
N VAL A 76 -16.05 -1.99 9.21
CA VAL A 76 -15.74 -2.66 7.94
C VAL A 76 -15.35 -1.62 6.92
N TYR A 77 -14.22 -1.85 6.25
CA TYR A 77 -13.80 -1.03 5.14
C TYR A 77 -13.43 -1.89 3.95
N ALA A 78 -13.67 -1.38 2.76
CA ALA A 78 -13.08 -1.90 1.54
C ALA A 78 -12.02 -0.92 1.05
N LYS A 79 -11.01 -1.39 0.32
CA LYS A 79 -10.06 -0.55 -0.41
C LYS A 79 -10.15 -0.90 -1.88
N GLY A 80 -10.51 0.06 -2.72
CA GLY A 80 -10.60 -0.10 -4.17
C GLY A 80 -9.81 0.99 -4.87
N GLY A 81 -8.84 0.64 -5.71
CA GLY A 81 -7.89 1.62 -6.24
C GLY A 81 -7.08 1.14 -7.42
N ILE A 82 -6.22 2.04 -7.89
CA ILE A 82 -5.20 1.77 -8.88
C ILE A 82 -3.89 1.43 -8.20
N HIS A 83 -3.16 0.48 -8.78
CA HIS A 83 -1.85 0.04 -8.30
C HIS A 83 -0.88 0.05 -9.49
N GLN A 84 0.22 0.77 -9.34
CA GLN A 84 1.26 0.94 -10.35
C GLN A 84 2.55 0.28 -9.84
N TRP A 85 3.19 -0.53 -10.69
CA TRP A 85 4.44 -1.20 -10.39
C TRP A 85 5.55 -0.59 -11.21
N ASP A 86 6.58 -0.10 -10.53
CA ASP A 86 7.81 0.36 -11.15
C ASP A 86 8.92 -0.66 -10.85
N LYS A 87 9.49 -1.21 -11.93
CA LYS A 87 10.59 -2.16 -11.87
C LYS A 87 11.85 -1.48 -12.35
N LYS A 88 12.76 -1.18 -11.43
CA LYS A 88 14.07 -0.61 -11.78
C LYS A 88 15.12 -1.70 -11.76
N VAL A 89 15.61 -2.05 -12.95
CA VAL A 89 16.73 -2.99 -13.14
C VAL A 89 18.00 -2.17 -13.25
N LYS A 90 18.95 -2.37 -12.34
CA LYS A 90 20.32 -1.86 -12.49
C LYS A 90 21.17 -2.98 -13.08
N GLY A 91 21.79 -2.69 -14.23
CA GLY A 91 22.79 -3.54 -14.90
C GLY A 91 24.17 -2.92 -14.81
#